data_AF-U2X9E1-F1
#
_entry.id   AF-U2X9E1-F1
#
_cell.length_a   1.000
_cell.length_b   1.000
_cell.length_c   1.000
_cell.angle_alpha   90.00
_cell.angle_beta   90.00
_cell.angle_gamma   90.00
#
_symmetry.space_group_name_H-M   'P 1'
#
loop_
_entity.id
_entity.type
_entity.pdbx_description
1 polymer ?
#
loop_
_entity_poly.entity_id
_entity_poly.type
_entity_poly.pdbx_seq_one_letter_code
_entity_poly.pdbx_strand_id
1 'polypeptide(L)' 'MLAKSFDIPFYVAAPLSTIDLTTKTGADIPIEERHPDEVTHIAGVRIAPEGVNVYNPALT' A
#
# COMPACT_ATOMS: atom_id res chain seq x y z
N MET A 1 -2.10 13.26 -2.45
CA MET A 1 -3.08 14.25 -2.95
C MET A 1 -3.51 15.26 -1.89
N LEU A 2 -3.87 14.84 -0.68
CA LEU A 2 -4.29 15.75 0.40
C LEU A 2 -3.28 16.85 0.72
N ALA A 3 -2.00 16.51 0.88
CA ALA A 3 -0.95 17.50 1.16
C ALA A 3 -0.91 18.61 0.09
N LYS A 4 -0.97 18.22 -1.19
CA LYS A 4 -1.05 19.16 -2.32
C LYS A 4 -2.32 20.04 -2.26
N SER A 5 -3.47 19.46 -1.91
CA SER A 5 -4.73 20.21 -1.79
C SER A 5 -4.72 21.27 -0.69
N PHE A 6 -3.91 21.08 0.35
CA PHE A 6 -3.73 22.03 1.45
C PHE A 6 -2.42 22.83 1.36
N ASP A 7 -1.72 22.74 0.23
CA ASP A 7 -0.43 23.41 -0.02
C ASP A 7 0.63 23.12 1.06
N ILE A 8 0.63 21.89 1.58
CA ILE A 8 1.59 21.40 2.57
C ILE A 8 2.70 20.63 1.82
N PRO A 9 3.98 20.96 2.04
CA PRO A 9 5.07 20.24 1.40
C PRO A 9 5.15 18.79 1.92
N PHE A 10 5.30 17.84 1.01
CA PHE A 10 5.42 16.41 1.29
C PHE A 10 6.76 15.89 0.80
N TYR A 11 7.52 15.23 1.68
CA TYR A 11 8.87 14.74 1.39
C TYR A 11 8.95 13.23 1.62
N VAL A 12 9.72 12.55 0.78
CA VAL A 12 10.07 11.13 0.94
C VAL A 12 11.55 11.04 1.30
N ALA A 13 11.85 10.45 2.46
CA ALA A 13 13.22 10.18 2.89
C ALA A 13 13.51 8.67 2.77
N ALA A 14 14.42 8.31 1.87
CA ALA A 14 14.79 6.92 1.63
C ALA A 14 16.28 6.82 1.23
N PRO A 15 16.98 5.74 1.59
CA PRO A 15 18.38 5.54 1.20
C PRO A 15 18.50 5.21 -0.29
N LEU A 16 19.69 5.38 -0.87
CA LEU A 16 19.91 5.09 -2.30
C LEU A 16 19.58 3.64 -2.67
N SER A 17 19.77 2.70 -1.74
CA SER A 17 19.50 1.27 -1.94
C SER A 17 18.02 0.95 -2.18
N THR A 18 17.08 1.84 -1.89
CA THR A 18 15.65 1.64 -2.18
C THR A 18 15.24 2.19 -3.56
N ILE A 19 16.16 2.83 -4.28
CA ILE A 19 15.89 3.41 -5.60
C ILE A 19 16.29 2.38 -6.67
N ASP A 20 15.30 1.82 -7.35
CA ASP A 20 15.53 1.05 -8.57
C ASP A 20 15.61 2.00 -9.77
N LEU A 21 16.79 2.08 -10.39
CA LEU A 21 17.07 2.94 -11.54
C LEU A 21 16.66 2.30 -12.89
N THR A 22 16.29 1.02 -12.88
CA THR A 22 15.91 0.29 -14.10
C THR A 22 14.43 0.41 -14.42
N THR A 23 13.60 0.54 -13.38
CA THR A 23 12.16 0.74 -13.48
C THR A 23 11.85 2.18 -13.92
N LYS A 24 11.19 2.34 -15.07
CA LYS A 24 10.97 3.66 -15.71
C LYS A 24 9.86 4.45 -15.03
N THR A 25 8.81 3.78 -14.58
CA THR A 25 7.64 4.43 -13.98
C THR A 25 7.14 3.61 -12.79
N GLY A 26 6.41 4.26 -11.88
CA GLY A 26 5.79 3.55 -10.74
C GLY A 26 4.77 2.48 -11.16
N ALA A 27 4.22 2.56 -12.37
CA ALA A 27 3.28 1.57 -12.89
C ALA A 27 3.93 0.22 -13.19
N ASP A 28 5.26 0.19 -13.36
CA ASP A 28 6.02 -1.03 -13.61
C ASP A 28 6.43 -1.74 -12.30
N ILE A 29 6.22 -1.10 -11.15
CA ILE A 29 6.56 -1.67 -9.83
C ILE A 29 5.47 -2.70 -9.46
N PRO A 30 5.84 -3.97 -9.18
CA PRO A 30 4.86 -4.98 -8.78
C PRO A 30 4.25 -4.63 -7.43
N ILE A 31 2.91 -4.67 -7.37
CA ILE A 31 2.15 -4.48 -6.14
C ILE A 31 1.85 -5.85 -5.54
N GLU A 32 2.32 -6.08 -4.32
CA GLU A 32 2.00 -7.29 -3.56
C GLU A 32 0.54 -7.24 -3.09
N GLU A 33 -0.25 -8.26 -3.44
CA GLU A 33 -1.57 -8.51 -2.82
C GLU A 33 -1.42 -9.51 -1.69
N ARG A 34 -1.79 -9.08 -0.48
CA ARG A 34 -1.61 -9.85 0.75
C ARG A 34 -2.87 -10.63 1.12
N HIS A 35 -2.72 -11.56 2.06
CA HIS A 35 -3.82 -12.46 2.44
C HIS A 35 -5.07 -11.66 2.89
N PRO A 36 -6.28 -12.04 2.45
CA PRO A 36 -7.55 -11.40 2.84
C PRO A 36 -7.79 -11.27 4.36
N ASP A 37 -7.16 -12.15 5.14
CA ASP A 37 -7.30 -12.15 6.60
C ASP A 37 -6.69 -10.91 7.25
N GLU A 38 -5.69 -10.26 6.64
CA GLU A 38 -5.11 -9.04 7.20
C GLU A 38 -6.09 -7.85 7.19
N VAL A 39 -7.13 -7.92 6.37
CA VAL A 39 -8.24 -6.94 6.33
C VAL A 39 -9.44 -7.45 7.13
N THR A 40 -9.77 -8.74 7.02
CA THR A 40 -10.99 -9.30 7.63
C THR A 40 -10.83 -9.69 9.10
N HIS A 41 -9.58 -9.82 9.59
CA HIS A 41 -9.25 -10.20 10.95
C HIS A 41 -8.23 -9.23 11.58
N ILE A 42 -8.32 -9.06 12.90
CA ILE A 42 -7.31 -8.39 13.72
C ILE A 42 -6.92 -9.29 14.88
N ALA A 43 -5.62 -9.53 15.07
CA ALA A 43 -5.10 -10.45 16.09
C ALA A 43 -5.81 -11.83 16.11
N GLY A 44 -6.15 -12.35 14.93
CA GLY A 44 -6.87 -13.63 14.76
C GLY A 44 -8.39 -13.57 14.97
N VAL A 45 -8.96 -12.42 15.34
CA VAL A 45 -10.39 -12.24 15.55
C VAL A 45 -11.02 -11.62 14.31
N ARG A 46 -12.06 -12.26 13.76
CA ARG A 46 -12.81 -11.76 12.60
C ARG A 46 -13.57 -10.48 12.96
N ILE A 47 -13.40 -9.44 12.14
CA ILE A 47 -14.08 -8.13 12.26
C ILE A 47 -14.97 -7.80 11.06
N ALA A 48 -14.84 -8.55 9.96
CA ALA A 48 -15.66 -8.38 8.77
C ALA A 48 -16.66 -9.54 8.60
N PRO A 49 -17.81 -9.32 7.90
CA PRO A 49 -18.77 -10.38 7.61
C PRO A 49 -18.13 -11.62 6.97
N GLU A 50 -18.72 -12.79 7.22
CA GLU A 50 -18.26 -14.03 6.61
C GLU A 50 -18.49 -14.01 5.08
N GLY A 51 -17.50 -14.50 4.32
CA GLY A 51 -17.56 -14.58 2.87
C GLY A 51 -17.42 -13.26 2.11
N VAL A 52 -17.13 -12.14 2.79
CA VAL A 52 -16.91 -10.86 2.10
C VAL A 52 -15.60 -10.88 1.31
N ASN A 53 -15.66 -10.43 0.06
CA ASN A 53 -14.47 -10.25 -0.78
C ASN A 53 -13.75 -8.95 -0.36
N VAL A 54 -12.42 -9.00 -0.36
CA VAL A 54 -11.58 -7.85 -0.03
C VAL A 54 -10.49 -7.67 -1.07
N TYR A 55 -10.04 -6.42 -1.21
CA TYR A 55 -8.86 -6.06 -2.00
C TYR A 55 -7.77 -5.58 -1.03
N ASN A 56 -6.62 -6.23 -1.03
CA ASN A 56 -5.57 -6.00 -0.04
C ASN A 56 -4.17 -5.77 -0.67
N PRO A 57 -3.98 -4.67 -1.41
CA PRO A 57 -2.65 -4.28 -1.89
C PRO A 57 -1.79 -3.74 -0.73
N ALA A 58 -0.55 -4.17 -0.64
CA ALA A 58 0.38 -3.75 0.41
C ALA A 58 0.96 -2.33 0.21
N LEU A 59 0.93 -1.83 -1.02
CA LEU A 59 1.66 -0.64 -1.48
C LEU A 59 0.78 0.16 -2.47
N THR A 60 0.95 1.49 -2.50
CA THR A 60 0.20 2.43 -3.35
C THR A 60 1.04 3.61 -3.80
#